data_AF-A0A839I8N9-F1
#
_entry.id   AF-A0A839I8N9-F1
#
_cell.length_a   1.000
_cell.length_b   1.000
_cell.length_c   1.000
_cell.angle_alpha   90.00
_cell.angle_beta   90.00
_cell.angle_gamma   90.00
#
_symmetry.space_group_name_H-M   'P 1'
#
loop_
_entity.id
_entity.type
_entity.pdbx_description
1 polymer ?
#
loop_
_entity_poly.entity_id
_entity_poly.type
_entity_poly.pdbx_seq_one_letter_code
_entity_poly.pdbx_strand_id
1 'polypeptide(L)'
;MNSEQIRNNAVKKLEDISDSLKIMSHVFEQYSDGIANKKLGSFETLSALSLRYRTSEDIVSESEQTLSLQHEMAFQSLFNVFEAAVFDLLSIYYVRNPECLSKNKQLTFGEVIESASYNNVVNKMVAKELNSIAYDSISKWIKVINKALKFQVLDDDESGELSEMKVTRNIIVHAGSVYNEIYLETSGSYAKHAIGDHVVIDESYLINTHLLLRKVIDVVADRVEELA
;
A
#
# COMPACT_ATOMS: atom_id res chain seq x y z
N MET A 1 -10.64 -16.85 -10.73
CA MET A 1 -9.22 -16.56 -11.05
C MET A 1 -8.37 -17.45 -10.15
N ASN A 2 -7.35 -18.13 -10.68
CA ASN A 2 -6.40 -18.94 -9.90
C ASN A 2 -5.53 -18.01 -9.02
N SER A 3 -5.14 -18.42 -7.80
CA SER A 3 -4.21 -17.70 -6.90
C SER A 3 -2.91 -17.30 -7.62
N GLU A 4 -2.38 -18.14 -8.50
CA GLU A 4 -1.17 -17.86 -9.27
C GLU A 4 -1.37 -16.65 -10.20
N GLN A 5 -2.56 -16.56 -10.80
CA GLN A 5 -2.93 -15.44 -11.67
C GLN A 5 -3.12 -14.15 -10.87
N ILE A 6 -3.62 -14.23 -9.62
CA ILE A 6 -3.71 -13.07 -8.72
C ILE A 6 -2.32 -12.60 -8.32
N ARG A 7 -1.45 -13.51 -7.89
CA ARG A 7 -0.05 -13.23 -7.54
C ARG A 7 0.67 -12.55 -8.69
N ASN A 8 0.66 -13.16 -9.88
CA ASN A 8 1.35 -12.62 -11.06
C ASN A 8 0.81 -11.25 -11.47
N ASN A 9 -0.50 -11.03 -11.36
CA ASN A 9 -1.11 -9.71 -11.64
C ASN A 9 -0.72 -8.66 -10.59
N ALA A 10 -0.67 -9.02 -9.31
CA ALA A 10 -0.28 -8.10 -8.24
C ALA A 10 1.21 -7.73 -8.35
N VAL A 11 2.09 -8.72 -8.51
CA VAL A 11 3.54 -8.52 -8.70
C VAL A 11 3.80 -7.62 -9.90
N LYS A 12 3.19 -7.93 -11.05
CA LYS A 12 3.34 -7.10 -12.25
C LYS A 12 2.90 -5.65 -12.01
N LYS A 13 1.76 -5.42 -11.34
CA LYS A 13 1.30 -4.05 -11.03
C LYS A 13 2.27 -3.32 -10.10
N LEU A 14 2.84 -4.00 -9.10
CA LEU A 14 3.84 -3.41 -8.22
C LEU A 14 5.12 -3.05 -8.98
N GLU A 15 5.54 -3.90 -9.92
CA GLU A 15 6.68 -3.67 -10.82
C GLU A 15 6.40 -2.50 -11.77
N ASP A 16 5.24 -2.46 -12.44
CA ASP A 16 4.83 -1.37 -13.34
C ASP A 16 4.79 -0.02 -12.59
N ILE A 17 4.30 0.02 -11.35
CA ILE A 17 4.31 1.21 -10.49
C ILE A 17 5.75 1.62 -10.16
N SER A 18 6.57 0.67 -9.68
CA SER A 18 7.99 0.90 -9.38
C SER A 18 8.74 1.46 -10.59
N ASP A 19 8.57 0.88 -11.77
CA ASP A 19 9.27 1.29 -12.98
C ASP A 19 8.78 2.64 -13.48
N SER A 20 7.48 2.91 -13.40
CA SER A 20 6.92 4.23 -13.72
C SER A 20 7.51 5.31 -12.81
N LEU A 21 7.77 4.99 -11.54
CA LEU A 21 8.38 5.91 -10.58
C LEU A 21 9.87 6.10 -10.83
N LYS A 22 10.61 5.04 -11.18
CA LYS A 22 12.01 5.16 -11.60
C LYS A 22 12.15 6.05 -12.84
N ILE A 23 11.26 5.88 -13.83
CA ILE A 23 11.24 6.72 -15.03
C ILE A 23 10.93 8.17 -14.66
N MET A 24 9.92 8.41 -13.82
CA MET A 24 9.60 9.77 -13.36
C MET A 24 10.77 10.39 -12.59
N SER A 25 11.37 9.68 -11.64
CA SER A 25 12.55 10.12 -10.88
C SER A 25 13.73 10.43 -11.80
N HIS A 26 14.02 9.58 -12.78
CA HIS A 26 15.12 9.79 -13.71
C HIS A 26 14.91 11.00 -14.63
N VAL A 27 13.70 11.17 -15.18
CA VAL A 27 13.35 12.36 -15.97
C VAL A 27 13.48 13.62 -15.12
N PHE A 28 13.17 13.50 -13.83
CA PHE A 28 13.26 14.58 -12.88
C PHE A 28 14.69 15.00 -12.55
N GLU A 29 15.56 14.03 -12.25
CA GLU A 29 16.99 14.25 -12.03
C GLU A 29 17.62 14.92 -13.25
N GLN A 30 17.33 14.42 -14.46
CA GLN A 30 17.82 15.03 -15.70
C GLN A 30 17.32 16.48 -15.87
N TYR A 31 16.09 16.77 -15.49
CA TYR A 31 15.51 18.11 -15.57
C TYR A 31 16.13 19.06 -14.54
N SER A 32 16.31 18.60 -13.29
CA SER A 32 16.95 19.34 -12.20
C SER A 32 18.43 19.66 -12.54
N ASP A 33 19.17 18.67 -13.03
CA ASP A 33 20.56 18.83 -13.48
C ASP A 33 20.68 19.80 -14.66
N GLY A 34 19.71 19.79 -15.58
CA GLY A 34 19.65 20.71 -16.72
C GLY A 34 19.46 22.18 -16.29
N ILE A 35 18.70 22.40 -15.22
CA ILE A 35 18.45 23.73 -14.64
C ILE A 35 19.67 24.21 -13.83
N ALA A 36 20.24 23.35 -12.99
CA ALA A 36 21.43 23.66 -12.19
C ALA A 36 22.63 24.04 -13.06
N ASN A 37 22.75 23.45 -14.26
CA ASN A 37 23.88 23.68 -15.17
C ASN A 37 23.69 24.81 -16.20
N LYS A 38 22.68 25.70 -16.04
CA LYS A 38 22.46 26.89 -16.92
C LYS A 38 22.47 26.60 -18.43
N LYS A 39 22.02 25.41 -18.86
CA LYS A 39 21.98 25.00 -20.28
C LYS A 39 20.60 25.15 -20.94
N LEU A 40 19.76 26.07 -20.48
CA LEU A 40 18.54 26.44 -21.20
C LEU A 40 18.87 27.55 -22.21
N GLY A 41 19.04 27.13 -23.47
CA GLY A 41 19.03 28.03 -24.62
C GLY A 41 17.76 28.88 -24.62
N SER A 42 17.91 30.15 -24.98
CA SER A 42 16.88 31.19 -24.97
C SER A 42 15.54 30.72 -25.54
N PHE A 43 14.51 30.66 -24.68
CA PHE A 43 13.12 30.45 -25.10
C PHE A 43 12.41 31.80 -25.11
N GLU A 44 12.57 32.55 -26.20
CA GLU A 44 11.69 33.68 -26.48
C GLU A 44 10.34 33.16 -26.95
N THR A 45 9.28 33.79 -26.43
CA THR A 45 7.85 33.68 -26.80
C THR A 45 7.00 32.60 -26.12
N LEU A 46 6.58 32.88 -24.87
CA LEU A 46 5.19 32.63 -24.44
C LEU A 46 4.68 33.81 -23.60
N SER A 47 3.66 34.48 -24.13
CA SER A 47 3.15 35.77 -23.65
C SER A 47 2.08 35.63 -22.56
N ALA A 48 2.27 36.41 -21.49
CA ALA A 48 1.28 37.33 -20.90
C ALA A 48 0.00 36.79 -20.21
N LEU A 49 0.05 35.66 -19.51
CA LEU A 49 -0.82 35.46 -18.32
C LEU A 49 0.01 34.91 -17.16
N SER A 50 0.52 35.81 -16.31
CA SER A 50 1.18 35.54 -15.02
C SER A 50 2.50 34.73 -15.01
N LEU A 51 3.41 34.97 -15.95
CA LEU A 51 4.81 34.57 -15.74
C LEU A 51 5.42 35.45 -14.64
N ARG A 52 5.25 35.04 -13.36
CA ARG A 52 6.26 35.35 -12.35
C ARG A 52 7.60 34.92 -12.96
N TYR A 53 8.60 35.80 -12.96
CA TYR A 53 9.97 35.38 -13.21
C TYR A 53 10.30 34.33 -12.14
N ARG A 54 10.24 33.05 -12.52
CA ARG A 54 10.64 31.95 -11.66
C ARG A 54 12.15 31.93 -11.65
N THR A 55 12.74 32.03 -10.47
CA THR A 55 14.18 31.83 -10.29
C THR A 55 14.51 30.35 -10.46
N SER A 56 15.79 30.03 -10.69
CA SER A 56 16.23 28.63 -10.68
C SER A 56 15.92 27.96 -9.34
N GLU A 57 15.99 28.69 -8.23
CA GLU A 57 15.61 28.23 -6.89
C GLU A 57 14.11 27.90 -6.80
N ASP A 58 13.23 28.72 -7.37
CA ASP A 58 11.79 28.44 -7.42
C ASP A 58 11.47 27.19 -8.24
N ILE A 59 12.26 26.91 -9.29
CA ILE A 59 12.05 25.70 -10.10
C ILE A 59 12.55 24.47 -9.35
N VAL A 60 13.74 24.52 -8.75
CA VAL A 60 14.27 23.42 -7.94
C VAL A 60 13.33 23.11 -6.77
N SER A 61 12.84 24.12 -6.05
CA SER A 61 11.95 23.92 -4.90
C SER A 61 10.60 23.32 -5.30
N GLU A 62 9.94 23.85 -6.35
CA GLU A 62 8.71 23.22 -6.87
C GLU A 62 8.98 21.80 -7.40
N SER A 63 10.19 21.58 -7.90
CA SER A 63 10.57 20.26 -8.36
C SER A 63 10.64 19.28 -7.18
N GLU A 64 11.39 19.59 -6.13
CA GLU A 64 11.50 18.75 -4.93
C GLU A 64 10.13 18.46 -4.30
N GLN A 65 9.23 19.46 -4.27
CA GLN A 65 7.85 19.28 -3.83
C GLN A 65 7.08 18.29 -4.70
N THR A 66 7.21 18.40 -6.03
CA THR A 66 6.56 17.48 -6.97
C THR A 66 7.06 16.05 -6.80
N LEU A 67 8.37 15.86 -6.61
CA LEU A 67 8.96 14.54 -6.37
C LEU A 67 8.47 13.93 -5.05
N SER A 68 8.41 14.73 -3.98
CA SER A 68 7.85 14.30 -2.68
C SER A 68 6.41 13.81 -2.82
N LEU A 69 5.56 14.57 -3.53
CA LEU A 69 4.18 14.19 -3.79
C LEU A 69 4.09 12.89 -4.60
N GLN A 70 4.96 12.70 -5.60
CA GLN A 70 5.01 11.45 -6.37
C GLN A 70 5.37 10.25 -5.50
N HIS A 71 6.36 10.38 -4.60
CA HIS A 71 6.71 9.32 -3.66
C HIS A 71 5.58 9.01 -2.68
N GLU A 72 4.88 10.01 -2.16
CA GLU A 72 3.72 9.80 -1.30
C GLU A 72 2.58 9.08 -2.05
N MET A 73 2.31 9.47 -3.31
CA MET A 73 1.30 8.81 -4.15
C MET A 73 1.66 7.37 -4.48
N ALA A 74 2.94 7.12 -4.79
CA ALA A 74 3.49 5.79 -5.01
C ALA A 74 3.29 4.89 -3.81
N PHE A 75 3.72 5.37 -2.65
CA PHE A 75 3.65 4.66 -1.39
C PHE A 75 2.21 4.28 -1.03
N GLN A 76 1.27 5.21 -1.17
CA GLN A 76 -0.16 4.93 -1.02
C GLN A 76 -0.66 3.87 -2.01
N SER A 77 -0.23 3.96 -3.27
CA SER A 77 -0.63 3.02 -4.33
C SER A 77 -0.11 1.60 -4.07
N LEU A 78 1.12 1.46 -3.58
CA LEU A 78 1.69 0.17 -3.17
C LEU A 78 0.80 -0.49 -2.10
N PHE A 79 0.41 0.27 -1.06
CA PHE A 79 -0.50 -0.24 -0.03
C PHE A 79 -1.88 -0.61 -0.59
N ASN A 80 -2.45 0.20 -1.47
CA ASN A 80 -3.76 -0.11 -2.06
C ASN A 80 -3.74 -1.42 -2.86
N VAL A 81 -2.69 -1.63 -3.68
CA VAL A 81 -2.51 -2.87 -4.44
C VAL A 81 -2.27 -4.06 -3.50
N PHE A 82 -1.43 -3.88 -2.48
CA PHE A 82 -1.15 -4.90 -1.48
C PHE A 82 -2.40 -5.35 -0.73
N GLU A 83 -3.20 -4.40 -0.21
CA GLU A 83 -4.42 -4.72 0.54
C GLU A 83 -5.41 -5.50 -0.33
N ALA A 84 -5.65 -5.02 -1.55
CA ALA A 84 -6.50 -5.72 -2.51
C ALA A 84 -6.01 -7.15 -2.77
N ALA A 85 -4.72 -7.33 -3.03
CA ALA A 85 -4.13 -8.63 -3.30
C ALA A 85 -4.26 -9.60 -2.11
N VAL A 86 -3.95 -9.13 -0.89
CA VAL A 86 -4.09 -9.94 0.33
C VAL A 86 -5.55 -10.34 0.56
N PHE A 87 -6.50 -9.43 0.41
CA PHE A 87 -7.92 -9.76 0.58
C PHE A 87 -8.46 -10.69 -0.50
N ASP A 88 -7.99 -10.57 -1.74
CA ASP A 88 -8.33 -11.49 -2.81
C ASP A 88 -7.79 -12.90 -2.51
N LEU A 89 -6.55 -13.02 -2.04
CA LEU A 89 -5.95 -14.30 -1.65
C LEU A 89 -6.67 -14.94 -0.47
N LEU A 90 -7.00 -14.16 0.56
CA LEU A 90 -7.80 -14.64 1.69
C LEU A 90 -9.21 -15.06 1.27
N SER A 91 -9.82 -14.33 0.32
CA SER A 91 -11.11 -14.69 -0.25
C SER A 91 -11.06 -16.05 -0.94
N ILE A 92 -10.05 -16.28 -1.80
CA ILE A 92 -9.82 -17.58 -2.43
C ILE A 92 -9.69 -18.67 -1.36
N TYR A 93 -8.86 -18.44 -0.34
CA TYR A 93 -8.61 -19.40 0.72
C TYR A 93 -9.89 -19.78 1.46
N TYR A 94 -10.67 -18.80 1.94
CA TYR A 94 -11.88 -19.06 2.72
C TYR A 94 -13.04 -19.61 1.90
N VAL A 95 -13.14 -19.28 0.61
CA VAL A 95 -14.12 -19.91 -0.28
C VAL A 95 -13.85 -21.40 -0.45
N ARG A 96 -12.57 -21.79 -0.52
CA ARG A 96 -12.14 -23.19 -0.63
C ARG A 96 -12.19 -23.94 0.71
N ASN A 97 -12.00 -23.23 1.82
CA ASN A 97 -11.98 -23.77 3.17
C ASN A 97 -13.01 -23.07 4.09
N PRO A 98 -14.33 -23.18 3.85
CA PRO A 98 -15.34 -22.45 4.62
C PRO A 98 -15.35 -22.78 6.12
N GLU A 99 -14.85 -23.95 6.51
CA GLU A 99 -14.70 -24.37 7.90
C GLU A 99 -13.69 -23.53 8.71
N CYS A 100 -12.81 -22.80 8.01
CA CYS A 100 -11.87 -21.86 8.63
C CYS A 100 -12.49 -20.51 8.97
N LEU A 101 -13.72 -20.23 8.50
CA LEU A 101 -14.44 -19.00 8.83
C LEU A 101 -14.77 -18.94 10.33
N SER A 102 -14.82 -17.71 10.87
CA SER A 102 -15.20 -17.48 12.26
C SER A 102 -16.62 -17.99 12.54
N LYS A 103 -16.73 -18.87 13.55
CA LYS A 103 -18.02 -19.39 14.05
C LYS A 103 -18.91 -18.33 14.70
N ASN A 104 -18.36 -17.14 14.98
CA ASN A 104 -19.08 -16.05 15.62
C ASN A 104 -19.87 -15.20 14.62
N LYS A 105 -19.63 -15.34 13.32
CA LYS A 105 -20.38 -14.63 12.28
C LYS A 105 -21.67 -15.38 11.98
N GLN A 106 -22.76 -14.63 11.84
CA GLN A 106 -24.08 -15.19 11.55
C GLN A 106 -24.67 -14.55 10.31
N LEU A 107 -25.47 -15.34 9.59
CA LEU A 107 -26.39 -14.84 8.58
C LEU A 107 -27.80 -14.84 9.16
N THR A 108 -28.55 -13.80 8.83
CA THR A 108 -29.99 -13.78 9.04
C THR A 108 -30.67 -14.77 8.10
N PHE A 109 -31.86 -15.23 8.46
CA PHE A 109 -32.63 -16.12 7.59
C PHE A 109 -32.95 -15.46 6.23
N GLY A 110 -33.21 -14.14 6.22
CA GLY A 110 -33.41 -13.38 4.98
C GLY A 110 -32.20 -13.44 4.06
N GLU A 111 -30.98 -13.23 4.59
CA GLU A 111 -29.76 -13.30 3.79
C GLU A 111 -29.53 -14.68 3.16
N VAL A 112 -29.96 -15.76 3.83
CA VAL A 112 -29.89 -17.14 3.33
C VAL A 112 -30.92 -17.37 2.22
N ILE A 113 -32.17 -16.93 2.42
CA ILE A 113 -33.23 -17.07 1.40
C ILE A 113 -32.90 -16.26 0.13
N GLU A 114 -32.33 -15.07 0.29
CA GLU A 114 -31.84 -14.25 -0.83
C GLU A 114 -30.64 -14.89 -1.55
N SER A 115 -29.92 -15.81 -0.89
CA SER A 115 -28.78 -16.48 -1.48
C SER A 115 -29.26 -17.63 -2.35
N ALA A 116 -29.28 -17.41 -3.67
CA ALA A 116 -29.75 -18.39 -4.65
C ALA A 116 -28.96 -19.73 -4.69
N SER A 117 -27.86 -19.86 -3.95
CA SER A 117 -27.06 -21.08 -3.87
C SER A 117 -26.21 -21.12 -2.58
N TYR A 118 -25.75 -22.32 -2.23
CA TYR A 118 -24.76 -22.52 -1.17
C TYR A 118 -23.51 -21.65 -1.38
N ASN A 119 -23.00 -21.57 -2.61
CA ASN A 119 -21.82 -20.76 -2.93
C ASN A 119 -22.06 -19.27 -2.65
N ASN A 120 -23.27 -18.78 -2.89
CA ASN A 120 -23.63 -17.39 -2.55
C ASN A 120 -23.68 -17.17 -1.03
N VAL A 121 -24.14 -18.15 -0.26
CA VAL A 121 -24.11 -18.12 1.21
C VAL A 121 -22.66 -18.05 1.71
N VAL A 122 -21.78 -18.91 1.19
CA VAL A 122 -20.35 -18.92 1.53
C VAL A 122 -19.71 -17.58 1.18
N ASN A 123 -19.90 -17.07 -0.05
CA ASN A 123 -19.34 -15.80 -0.48
C ASN A 123 -19.80 -14.63 0.40
N LYS A 124 -21.08 -14.59 0.82
CA LYS A 124 -21.57 -13.58 1.78
C LYS A 124 -20.87 -13.70 3.14
N MET A 125 -20.66 -14.91 3.64
CA MET A 125 -19.94 -15.14 4.90
C MET A 125 -18.47 -14.73 4.81
N VAL A 126 -17.78 -15.10 3.73
CA VAL A 126 -16.41 -14.68 3.46
C VAL A 126 -16.32 -13.15 3.42
N ALA A 127 -17.22 -12.49 2.69
CA ALA A 127 -17.24 -11.03 2.63
C ALA A 127 -17.46 -10.38 4.01
N LYS A 128 -18.30 -10.95 4.88
CA LYS A 128 -18.48 -10.46 6.26
C LYS A 128 -17.23 -10.65 7.11
N GLU A 129 -16.51 -11.76 6.95
CA GLU A 129 -15.26 -12.03 7.66
C GLU A 129 -14.17 -11.05 7.23
N LEU A 130 -13.92 -10.95 5.92
CA LEU A 130 -12.90 -10.07 5.34
C LEU A 130 -13.17 -8.61 5.65
N ASN A 131 -14.43 -8.15 5.57
CA ASN A 131 -14.77 -6.78 5.96
C ASN A 131 -14.41 -6.48 7.41
N SER A 132 -14.60 -7.43 8.34
CA SER A 132 -14.20 -7.18 9.73
C SER A 132 -12.69 -7.13 9.91
N ILE A 133 -11.93 -7.90 9.14
CA ILE A 133 -10.47 -7.84 9.15
C ILE A 133 -10.01 -6.50 8.57
N ALA A 134 -10.61 -6.01 7.47
CA ALA A 134 -10.21 -4.78 6.79
C ALA A 134 -10.21 -3.52 7.67
N TYR A 135 -11.02 -3.46 8.72
CA TYR A 135 -11.05 -2.35 9.68
C TYR A 135 -10.03 -2.46 10.81
N ASP A 136 -9.36 -3.60 10.94
CA ASP A 136 -8.34 -3.81 11.98
C ASP A 136 -6.96 -3.29 11.54
N SER A 137 -6.05 -3.17 12.52
CA SER A 137 -4.62 -2.86 12.27
C SER A 137 -3.94 -3.96 11.45
N ILE A 138 -2.92 -3.61 10.67
CA ILE A 138 -2.17 -4.60 9.87
C ILE A 138 -1.55 -5.71 10.72
N SER A 139 -1.11 -5.44 11.94
CA SER A 139 -0.59 -6.47 12.87
C SER A 139 -1.66 -7.50 13.24
N LYS A 140 -2.93 -7.09 13.30
CA LYS A 140 -4.05 -8.02 13.46
C LYS A 140 -4.31 -8.80 12.18
N TRP A 141 -4.16 -8.19 11.01
CA TRP A 141 -4.25 -8.93 9.73
C TRP A 141 -3.22 -10.04 9.68
N ILE A 142 -1.95 -9.74 9.97
CA ILE A 142 -0.87 -10.73 10.00
C ILE A 142 -1.17 -11.84 10.99
N LYS A 143 -1.69 -11.54 12.19
CA LYS A 143 -2.13 -12.58 13.16
C LYS A 143 -3.25 -13.46 12.61
N VAL A 144 -4.24 -12.87 11.94
CA VAL A 144 -5.35 -13.62 11.32
C VAL A 144 -4.84 -14.50 10.18
N ILE A 145 -4.00 -13.95 9.30
CA ILE A 145 -3.35 -14.67 8.20
C ILE A 145 -2.54 -15.84 8.75
N ASN A 146 -1.69 -15.59 9.76
CA ASN A 146 -0.84 -16.62 10.35
C ASN A 146 -1.66 -17.75 10.96
N LYS A 147 -2.77 -17.41 11.63
CA LYS A 147 -3.70 -18.39 12.20
C LYS A 147 -4.41 -19.20 11.14
N ALA A 148 -4.91 -18.54 10.08
CA ALA A 148 -5.64 -19.19 9.00
C ALA A 148 -4.72 -20.15 8.23
N LEU A 149 -3.53 -19.67 7.84
CA LEU A 149 -2.57 -20.42 7.03
C LEU A 149 -1.67 -21.37 7.85
N LYS A 150 -1.81 -21.34 9.19
CA LYS A 150 -1.00 -22.09 10.16
C LYS A 150 0.51 -21.95 9.88
N PHE A 151 0.92 -20.73 9.55
CA PHE A 151 2.26 -20.39 9.13
C PHE A 151 2.60 -18.97 9.57
N GLN A 152 3.85 -18.69 9.89
CA GLN A 152 4.28 -17.36 10.28
C GLN A 152 4.79 -16.59 9.06
N VAL A 153 3.99 -15.65 8.55
CA VAL A 153 4.30 -14.91 7.31
C VAL A 153 5.44 -13.91 7.50
N LEU A 154 5.45 -13.23 8.65
CA LEU A 154 6.47 -12.26 9.05
C LEU A 154 6.94 -12.59 10.47
N ASP A 155 8.20 -12.29 10.76
CA ASP A 155 8.66 -12.23 12.15
C ASP A 155 8.11 -10.97 12.88
N ASP A 156 8.38 -10.88 14.18
CA ASP A 156 7.87 -9.78 15.01
C ASP A 156 8.43 -8.43 14.58
N ASP A 157 9.68 -8.41 14.08
CA ASP A 157 10.37 -7.19 13.68
C ASP A 157 9.80 -6.65 12.37
N GLU A 158 9.70 -7.51 11.37
CA GLU A 158 9.06 -7.24 10.09
C GLU A 158 7.59 -6.85 10.25
N SER A 159 6.87 -7.49 11.18
CA SER A 159 5.48 -7.11 11.49
C SER A 159 5.40 -5.72 12.12
N GLY A 160 6.39 -5.32 12.92
CA GLY A 160 6.48 -3.98 13.50
C GLY A 160 6.79 -2.92 12.45
N GLU A 161 7.73 -3.19 11.56
CA GLU A 161 8.05 -2.32 10.42
C GLU A 161 6.85 -2.11 9.50
N LEU A 162 6.17 -3.19 9.12
CA LEU A 162 4.96 -3.10 8.29
C LEU A 162 3.84 -2.31 8.99
N SER A 163 3.72 -2.46 10.31
CA SER A 163 2.78 -1.67 11.11
C SER A 163 3.09 -0.19 11.03
N GLU A 164 4.34 0.20 11.27
CA GLU A 164 4.76 1.59 11.16
C GLU A 164 4.51 2.15 9.75
N MET A 165 4.89 1.42 8.69
CA MET A 165 4.63 1.83 7.31
C MET A 165 3.13 2.03 7.04
N LYS A 166 2.26 1.13 7.51
CA LYS A 166 0.82 1.27 7.35
C LYS A 166 0.28 2.50 8.08
N VAL A 167 0.79 2.80 9.26
CA VAL A 167 0.38 3.98 10.02
C VAL A 167 0.87 5.25 9.32
N THR A 168 2.11 5.29 8.83
CA THR A 168 2.63 6.37 7.98
C THR A 168 1.73 6.60 6.76
N ARG A 169 1.26 5.53 6.09
CA ARG A 169 0.29 5.65 4.99
C ARG A 169 -1.02 6.30 5.43
N ASN A 170 -1.51 5.95 6.62
CA ASN A 170 -2.73 6.54 7.16
C ASN A 170 -2.53 8.02 7.52
N ILE A 171 -1.35 8.42 8.00
CA ILE A 171 -1.01 9.82 8.27
C ILE A 171 -1.03 10.65 6.98
N ILE A 172 -0.45 10.14 5.89
CA ILE A 172 -0.50 10.82 4.58
C ILE A 172 -1.97 11.04 4.15
N VAL A 173 -2.81 10.01 4.25
CA VAL A 173 -4.20 10.07 3.77
C VAL A 173 -5.12 10.90 4.67
N HIS A 174 -4.93 10.84 6.00
CA HIS A 174 -5.92 11.32 6.95
C HIS A 174 -5.45 12.48 7.85
N ALA A 175 -4.14 12.70 7.96
CA ALA A 175 -3.55 13.69 8.86
C ALA A 175 -2.69 14.74 8.14
N GLY A 176 -2.89 14.92 6.83
CA GLY A 176 -2.22 15.97 6.05
C GLY A 176 -0.70 15.82 6.02
N SER A 177 -0.20 14.58 6.05
CA SER A 177 1.23 14.28 6.07
C SER A 177 1.98 14.89 7.27
N VAL A 178 1.32 14.99 8.43
CA VAL A 178 1.94 15.42 9.71
C VAL A 178 1.74 14.34 10.77
N TYR A 179 2.84 13.86 11.36
CA TYR A 179 2.79 12.85 12.41
C TYR A 179 2.15 13.38 13.69
N ASN A 180 1.32 12.57 14.34
CA ASN A 180 0.54 12.92 15.52
C ASN A 180 0.61 11.82 16.60
N GLU A 181 -0.15 11.97 17.67
CA GLU A 181 -0.19 11.01 18.78
C GLU A 181 -0.58 9.60 18.31
N ILE A 182 -1.50 9.49 17.34
CA ILE A 182 -1.94 8.21 16.78
C ILE A 182 -0.76 7.48 16.12
N TYR A 183 0.15 8.21 15.47
CA TYR A 183 1.36 7.61 14.90
C TYR A 183 2.23 6.98 15.97
N LEU A 184 2.59 7.73 17.02
CA LEU A 184 3.45 7.21 18.07
C LEU A 184 2.80 6.05 18.83
N GLU A 185 1.51 6.17 19.15
CA GLU A 185 0.77 5.13 19.86
C GLU A 185 0.69 3.82 19.06
N THR A 186 0.49 3.91 17.74
CA THR A 186 0.29 2.72 16.90
C THR A 186 1.63 2.12 16.43
N SER A 187 2.62 2.96 16.14
CA SER A 187 3.95 2.52 15.71
C SER A 187 4.82 2.04 16.87
N GLY A 188 4.57 2.52 18.10
CA GLY A 188 5.27 2.05 19.30
C GLY A 188 6.79 2.17 19.19
N SER A 189 7.51 1.09 19.49
CA SER A 189 8.98 1.04 19.40
C SER A 189 9.53 1.15 17.98
N TYR A 190 8.68 1.02 16.96
CA TYR A 190 9.06 1.15 15.55
C TYR A 190 8.92 2.56 15.02
N ALA A 191 8.37 3.50 15.80
CA ALA A 191 8.23 4.90 15.38
C ALA A 191 9.60 5.50 15.00
N LYS A 192 9.68 6.04 13.78
CA LYS A 192 10.91 6.64 13.21
C LYS A 192 10.93 8.16 13.29
N HIS A 193 9.76 8.77 13.52
CA HIS A 193 9.54 10.22 13.48
C HIS A 193 8.84 10.72 14.75
N ALA A 194 8.98 12.00 15.04
CA ALA A 194 8.34 12.66 16.17
C ALA A 194 6.99 13.28 15.79
N ILE A 195 6.17 13.60 16.79
CA ILE A 195 4.94 14.38 16.58
C ILE A 195 5.29 15.76 16.00
N GLY A 196 4.54 16.18 14.98
CA GLY A 196 4.73 17.45 14.28
C GLY A 196 5.70 17.36 13.11
N ASP A 197 6.45 16.27 12.97
CA ASP A 197 7.26 16.05 11.78
C ASP A 197 6.36 15.85 10.55
N HIS A 198 6.80 16.41 9.42
CA HIS A 198 6.18 16.11 8.13
C HIS A 198 6.66 14.76 7.63
N VAL A 199 5.75 14.00 7.01
CA VAL A 199 6.09 12.73 6.37
C VAL A 199 7.03 12.99 5.20
N VAL A 200 8.14 12.26 5.15
CA VAL A 200 9.07 12.25 4.02
C VAL A 200 9.23 10.81 3.56
N ILE A 201 8.80 10.53 2.33
CA ILE A 201 8.99 9.22 1.70
C ILE A 201 10.17 9.34 0.74
N ASP A 202 11.34 8.89 1.18
CA ASP A 202 12.50 8.76 0.31
C ASP A 202 12.48 7.45 -0.48
N GLU A 203 13.40 7.31 -1.43
CA GLU A 203 13.51 6.14 -2.29
C GLU A 203 13.77 4.86 -1.48
N SER A 204 14.60 4.93 -0.43
CA SER A 204 14.93 3.77 0.40
C SER A 204 13.70 3.28 1.16
N TYR A 205 12.92 4.20 1.74
CA TYR A 205 11.68 3.90 2.42
C TYR A 205 10.66 3.26 1.48
N LEU A 206 10.54 3.78 0.26
CA LEU A 206 9.65 3.24 -0.77
C LEU A 206 10.06 1.83 -1.21
N ILE A 207 11.36 1.59 -1.44
CA ILE A 207 11.91 0.27 -1.82
C ILE A 207 11.69 -0.73 -0.69
N ASN A 208 12.03 -0.38 0.55
CA ASN A 208 11.85 -1.26 1.70
C ASN A 208 10.38 -1.62 1.89
N THR A 209 9.48 -0.64 1.72
CA THR A 209 8.04 -0.88 1.71
C THR A 209 7.66 -1.89 0.63
N HIS A 210 8.07 -1.66 -0.62
CA HIS A 210 7.77 -2.56 -1.74
C HIS A 210 8.24 -4.00 -1.45
N LEU A 211 9.47 -4.17 -0.97
CA LEU A 211 10.04 -5.49 -0.67
C LEU A 211 9.24 -6.22 0.42
N LEU A 212 8.89 -5.52 1.50
CA LEU A 212 8.15 -6.12 2.61
C LEU A 212 6.71 -6.48 2.20
N LEU A 213 6.03 -5.60 1.46
CA LEU A 213 4.69 -5.88 0.93
C LEU A 213 4.71 -7.07 -0.06
N ARG A 214 5.71 -7.11 -0.95
CA ARG A 214 5.90 -8.23 -1.90
C ARG A 214 6.14 -9.54 -1.17
N LYS A 215 7.01 -9.56 -0.16
CA LYS A 215 7.28 -10.75 0.68
C LYS A 215 5.99 -11.33 1.24
N VAL A 216 5.13 -10.49 1.82
CA VAL A 216 3.84 -10.94 2.37
C VAL A 216 2.95 -11.54 1.28
N ILE A 217 2.83 -10.89 0.12
CA ILE A 217 2.03 -11.41 -1.00
C ILE A 217 2.54 -12.77 -1.46
N ASP A 218 3.85 -12.89 -1.69
CA ASP A 218 4.46 -14.13 -2.19
C ASP A 218 4.23 -15.28 -1.21
N VAL A 219 4.54 -15.08 0.07
CA VAL A 219 4.36 -16.09 1.11
C VAL A 219 2.88 -16.48 1.28
N VAL A 220 1.96 -15.52 1.27
CA VAL A 220 0.52 -15.80 1.39
C VAL A 220 0.03 -16.53 0.15
N ALA A 221 0.42 -16.12 -1.05
CA ALA A 221 0.00 -16.75 -2.29
C ALA A 221 0.46 -18.21 -2.37
N ASP A 222 1.74 -18.46 -2.12
CA ASP A 222 2.33 -19.80 -2.12
C ASP A 222 1.61 -20.70 -1.11
N ARG A 223 1.34 -20.17 0.09
CA ARG A 223 0.66 -20.94 1.14
C ARG A 223 -0.82 -21.19 0.84
N VAL A 224 -1.49 -20.25 0.19
CA VAL A 224 -2.88 -20.44 -0.28
C VAL A 224 -2.93 -21.48 -1.40
N GLU A 225 -1.92 -21.55 -2.27
CA GLU A 225 -1.82 -22.60 -3.30
C GLU A 225 -1.60 -23.98 -2.70
N GLU A 226 -0.72 -24.12 -1.71
CA GLU A 226 -0.46 -25.40 -1.05
C GLU A 226 -1.67 -25.96 -0.28
N LEU A 227 -2.52 -25.08 0.25
CA LEU A 227 -3.67 -25.43 1.09
C LEU A 227 -5.00 -25.49 0.33
N ALA A 228 -5.00 -25.21 -0.97
CA ALA A 228 -6.19 -25.15 -1.82
C ALA A 228 -6.38 -26.39 -2.69
#